data_AF-R6W5M8-F1
#
_entry.id   AF-R6W5M8-F1
#
_cell.length_a   1.000
_cell.length_b   1.000
_cell.length_c   1.000
_cell.angle_alpha   90.00
_cell.angle_beta   90.00
_cell.angle_gamma   90.00
#
_symmetry.space_group_name_H-M   'P 1'
#
loop_
_entity.id
_entity.type
_entity.pdbx_description
1 polymer ?
#
loop_
_entity_poly.entity_id
_entity_poly.type
_entity_poly.pdbx_seq_one_letter_code
_entity_poly.pdbx_strand_id
1 'polypeptide(L)' 'MRPAASGAGTASAGVPSAGYEVGQRVEHAIFGAGVVRSIELAQDGDQRLVVEFGNAGTKTLLAKFAKLTKL' A
#
# COMPACT_ATOMS: atom_id res chain seq x y z
N MET A 1 18.82 -5.36 38.95
CA MET A 1 19.07 -5.63 37.52
C MET A 1 17.78 -6.20 36.92
N ARG A 2 17.20 -5.57 35.89
CA ARG A 2 16.03 -6.09 35.16
C ARG A 2 16.48 -6.44 33.72
N PRO A 3 16.09 -7.59 33.17
CA PRO A 3 16.60 -8.07 31.89
C PRO A 3 16.07 -7.26 30.69
N ALA A 4 16.93 -7.12 29.67
CA ALA A 4 16.57 -6.72 28.33
C ALA A 4 15.95 -7.90 27.56
N ALA A 5 14.86 -7.65 26.83
CA ALA A 5 14.29 -8.53 25.80
C ALA A 5 13.80 -7.58 24.68
N SER A 6 14.40 -7.55 23.50
CA SER A 6 14.33 -8.52 22.39
C SER A 6 12.91 -8.76 21.86
N GLY A 7 12.75 -8.49 20.57
CA GLY A 7 11.55 -8.77 19.78
C GLY A 7 11.53 -7.85 18.55
N ALA A 8 12.40 -8.09 17.56
CA ALA A 8 12.10 -8.93 16.40
C ALA A 8 10.97 -8.31 15.54
N GLY A 9 11.34 -7.87 14.35
CA GLY A 9 10.50 -7.09 13.45
C GLY A 9 9.16 -7.75 13.17
N THR A 10 8.09 -6.99 13.39
CA THR A 10 6.79 -7.24 12.78
C THR A 10 6.83 -6.76 11.33
N ALA A 11 7.64 -7.43 10.51
CA ALA A 11 7.29 -7.57 9.10
C ALA A 11 6.12 -8.55 9.08
N SER A 12 4.92 -8.04 9.35
CA SER A 12 3.70 -8.76 9.03
C SER A 12 3.66 -8.91 7.52
N ALA A 13 4.32 -9.94 7.01
CA ALA A 13 4.02 -10.56 5.73
C ALA A 13 2.64 -11.21 5.90
N GLY A 14 1.61 -10.36 6.02
CA GLY A 14 0.23 -10.77 5.88
C GLY A 14 0.10 -11.32 4.47
N VAL A 15 -0.35 -12.57 4.40
CA VAL A 15 -0.97 -13.26 3.26
C VAL A 15 -1.02 -12.43 1.96
N PRO A 16 -0.50 -12.93 0.82
CA PRO A 16 -0.70 -12.26 -0.47
C PRO A 16 -2.17 -12.43 -0.90
N SER A 17 -3.08 -11.75 -0.20
CA SER A 17 -4.39 -11.45 -0.72
C SER A 17 -4.15 -10.68 -2.00
N ALA A 18 -4.71 -11.17 -3.09
CA ALA A 18 -4.48 -10.67 -4.44
C ALA A 18 -4.90 -9.19 -4.64
N GLY A 19 -5.42 -8.51 -3.62
CA GLY A 19 -5.76 -7.09 -3.59
C GLY A 19 -4.78 -6.22 -2.79
N TYR A 20 -4.83 -4.92 -2.99
CA TYR A 20 -4.14 -3.94 -2.14
C TYR A 20 -4.91 -3.75 -0.83
N GLU A 21 -4.24 -3.27 0.23
CA GLU A 21 -4.85 -3.02 1.54
C GLU A 21 -4.55 -1.59 2.02
N VAL A 22 -5.42 -1.02 2.86
CA VAL A 22 -5.18 0.29 3.47
C VAL A 22 -3.99 0.20 4.43
N GLY A 23 -3.05 1.12 4.32
CA GLY A 23 -1.77 1.11 5.03
C GLY A 23 -0.65 0.36 4.30
N GLN A 24 -0.96 -0.36 3.21
CA GLN A 24 0.03 -1.06 2.41
C GLN A 24 0.96 -0.08 1.70
N ARG A 25 2.27 -0.39 1.71
CA ARG A 25 3.25 0.30 0.88
C ARG A 25 3.20 -0.21 -0.55
N VAL A 26 3.15 0.74 -1.48
CA VAL A 26 3.10 0.49 -2.92
C VAL A 26 4.08 1.41 -3.63
N GLU A 27 4.58 1.00 -4.77
CA GLU A 27 5.45 1.82 -5.62
C GLU A 27 4.87 1.95 -7.02
N HIS A 28 4.88 3.17 -7.55
CA HIS A 28 4.46 3.49 -8.90
C HIS A 28 5.66 4.00 -9.70
N ALA A 29 5.85 3.55 -10.93
CA ALA A 29 7.00 3.94 -11.76
C ALA A 29 7.15 5.46 -11.96
N ILE A 30 6.04 6.21 -11.96
CA ILE A 30 6.03 7.67 -12.17
C ILE A 30 6.05 8.45 -10.85
N PHE A 31 5.32 7.98 -9.82
CA PHE A 31 5.12 8.73 -8.58
C PHE A 31 6.06 8.29 -7.45
N GLY A 32 6.75 7.16 -7.63
CA GLY A 32 7.61 6.53 -6.65
C GLY A 32 6.82 5.75 -5.59
N ALA A 33 7.42 5.62 -4.40
CA ALA A 33 6.80 4.94 -3.28
C ALA A 33 5.67 5.76 -2.64
N GLY A 34 4.60 5.08 -2.25
CA GLY A 34 3.43 5.63 -1.59
C GLY A 34 2.75 4.63 -0.67
N VAL A 35 1.76 5.11 0.09
CA VAL A 35 1.00 4.32 1.06
C VAL A 35 -0.47 4.40 0.71
N VAL A 36 -1.13 3.25 0.62
CA VAL A 36 -2.57 3.20 0.39
C VAL A 36 -3.29 3.80 1.61
N ARG A 37 -4.10 4.83 1.39
CA ARG A 37 -4.92 5.49 2.41
C ARG A 37 -6.35 4.98 2.41
N SER A 38 -6.91 4.73 1.23
CA SER A 38 -8.27 4.22 1.07
C SER A 38 -8.39 3.38 -0.18
N ILE A 39 -9.36 2.46 -0.17
CA ILE A 39 -9.69 1.61 -1.30
C ILE A 39 -11.18 1.75 -1.54
N GLU A 40 -11.55 2.09 -2.76
CA GLU A 40 -12.93 2.31 -3.18
C GLU A 40 -13.22 1.43 -4.39
N LEU A 41 -14.32 0.67 -4.37
CA LEU A 41 -14.78 -0.01 -5.58
C LEU A 41 -15.46 1.00 -6.49
N ALA A 42 -14.93 1.17 -7.70
CA ALA A 42 -15.58 1.92 -8.75
C ALA A 42 -16.74 1.11 -9.34
N GLN A 43 -17.74 1.83 -9.86
CA GLN A 43 -18.97 1.25 -10.43
C GLN A 43 -18.71 0.29 -11.61
N ASP A 44 -17.55 0.39 -12.25
CA ASP A 44 -17.10 -0.47 -13.35
C ASP A 44 -16.54 -1.84 -12.90
N GLY A 45 -16.61 -2.15 -11.60
CA GLY A 45 -15.96 -3.35 -11.01
C GLY A 45 -14.44 -3.19 -10.82
N ASP A 46 -13.97 -1.96 -10.98
CA ASP A 46 -12.59 -1.53 -10.75
C ASP A 46 -12.30 -1.24 -9.29
N GLN A 47 -11.07 -1.43 -8.84
CA GLN A 47 -10.65 -0.97 -7.51
C GLN A 47 -9.88 0.35 -7.65
N ARG A 48 -10.42 1.46 -7.15
CA ARG A 48 -9.70 2.72 -6.96
C ARG A 48 -8.92 2.67 -5.64
N LEU A 49 -7.63 2.93 -5.73
CA LEU A 49 -6.78 3.14 -4.58
C LEU A 49 -6.49 4.62 -4.44
N VAL A 50 -6.78 5.16 -3.27
CA VAL A 50 -6.24 6.44 -2.85
C VAL A 50 -4.89 6.14 -2.21
N VAL A 51 -3.80 6.56 -2.85
CA VAL A 51 -2.43 6.34 -2.41
C VAL A 51 -1.79 7.69 -2.16
N GLU A 52 -1.17 7.85 -1.00
CA GLU A 52 -0.36 9.02 -0.67
C GLU A 52 1.09 8.75 -1.06
N PHE A 53 1.55 9.40 -2.12
CA PHE A 53 2.93 9.34 -2.57
C PHE A 53 3.74 10.43 -1.91
N GLY A 54 4.90 10.09 -1.34
CA GLY A 54 5.76 11.10 -0.70
C GLY A 54 6.23 12.19 -1.68
N ASN A 55 6.41 11.83 -2.96
CA ASN A 55 6.90 12.75 -3.98
C ASN A 55 5.78 13.51 -4.73
N ALA A 56 4.57 12.96 -4.78
CA ALA A 56 3.47 13.49 -5.61
C ALA A 56 2.20 13.86 -4.81
N GLY A 57 2.20 13.63 -3.50
CA GLY A 57 1.03 13.77 -2.62
C GLY A 57 -0.02 12.68 -2.84
N THR A 58 -1.25 12.96 -2.43
CA THR A 58 -2.38 12.04 -2.56
C THR A 58 -2.83 11.90 -4.02
N LYS A 59 -2.88 10.67 -4.51
CA LYS A 59 -3.31 10.30 -5.86
C LYS A 59 -4.34 9.18 -5.81
N THR A 60 -5.35 9.28 -6.66
CA THR A 60 -6.33 8.22 -6.86
C THR A 60 -6.01 7.46 -8.14
N LEU A 61 -5.80 6.15 -8.02
CA LEU A 61 -5.31 5.29 -9.10
C LEU A 61 -6.19 4.04 -9.20
N LEU A 62 -6.50 3.60 -10.41
CA LEU A 62 -7.24 2.36 -10.63
C LEU A 62 -6.26 1.18 -10.58
N ALA A 63 -6.52 0.17 -9.74
CA ALA A 63 -5.65 -0.98 -9.49
C ALA A 63 -5.15 -1.65 -10.77
N LYS A 64 -6.02 -1.81 -11.77
CA LYS A 64 -5.70 -2.47 -13.06
C LYS A 64 -4.86 -1.60 -14.00
N PHE A 65 -4.92 -0.28 -13.89
CA PHE A 65 -4.15 0.65 -14.72
C PHE A 65 -2.86 1.12 -14.04
N ALA A 66 -2.86 1.18 -12.70
CA ALA A 66 -1.79 1.78 -11.92
C ALA A 66 -0.50 0.96 -11.92
N LYS A 67 -0.56 -0.35 -12.27
CA LYS A 67 0.62 -1.24 -12.29
C LYS A 67 1.52 -1.04 -11.05
N LEU A 68 0.90 -0.97 -9.87
CA LEU A 68 1.62 -0.70 -8.63
C LEU A 68 2.39 -1.96 -8.22
N THR A 69 3.62 -1.77 -7.78
CA THR A 69 4.44 -2.83 -7.16
C THR A 69 4.19 -2.81 -5.66
N LYS A 70 3.85 -3.95 -5.07
CA LYS A 70 3.75 -4.08 -3.60
C LYS A 70 5.17 -4.17 -3.02
N LEU A 71 5.47 -3.36 -2.01
CA LEU A 71 6.74 -3.38 -1.24
C LEU A 71 6.58 -4.10 0.09
#